data_AF-A0A9E8MZX6-F1
#
_entry.id   AF-A0A9E8MZX6-F1
#
_cell.length_a   1.000
_cell.length_b   1.000
_cell.length_c   1.000
_cell.angle_alpha   90.00
_cell.angle_beta   90.00
_cell.angle_gamma   90.00
#
_symmetry.space_group_name_H-M   'P 1'
#
loop_
_entity.id
_entity.type
_entity.pdbx_description
1 polymer ?
#
loop_
_entity_poly.entity_id
_entity_poly.type
_entity_poly.pdbx_seq_one_letter_code
_entity_poly.pdbx_strand_id
1 'polypeptide(L)'
;MHFKAEQFPIARAVAASTAVPFVFTPVSIEKAFFENPEDYKRVRPRLVDGGVYDNQGAHKLTQVKSAYGCRTVIISDAGNTMPFKNTYRNTLTLLIRTSDVFMNRIKNLQMVQYLYENHKVGKREIAYQSLGWDIEDSIPKFINGLEEGTILPHVIEYHKISKAAIEAKQWEAIAEQLKAHINYHDIIKTANTKAQLALAGKVSTNLVPLKQEQMDALMNHASVLTELQVKLYCPGLLG
;
A
#
# COMPACT_ATOMS: atom_id res chain seq x y z
N MET A 1 -11.16 -19.84 -20.24
CA MET A 1 -10.36 -18.98 -21.13
C MET A 1 -9.01 -18.80 -20.48
N HIS A 2 -7.97 -19.29 -21.12
CA HIS A 2 -6.60 -19.23 -20.63
C HIS A 2 -5.70 -18.61 -21.69
N PHE A 3 -4.65 -17.93 -21.25
CA PHE A 3 -3.73 -17.20 -22.11
C PHE A 3 -2.36 -17.82 -22.05
N LYS A 4 -1.67 -17.83 -23.20
CA LYS A 4 -0.26 -18.18 -23.31
C LYS A 4 0.61 -17.01 -22.81
N ALA A 5 0.57 -16.75 -21.51
CA ALA A 5 1.22 -15.61 -20.89
C ALA A 5 2.75 -15.61 -21.10
N GLU A 6 3.37 -16.79 -21.12
CA GLU A 6 4.81 -16.99 -21.38
C GLU A 6 5.26 -16.49 -22.75
N GLN A 7 4.34 -16.45 -23.72
CA GLN A 7 4.60 -16.01 -25.09
C GLN A 7 4.28 -14.53 -25.29
N PHE A 8 3.67 -13.87 -24.28
CA PHE A 8 3.29 -12.48 -24.38
C PHE A 8 4.53 -11.57 -24.21
N PRO A 9 4.84 -10.67 -25.17
CA PRO A 9 6.05 -9.87 -25.09
C PRO A 9 6.08 -8.98 -23.84
N ILE A 10 7.19 -9.04 -23.09
CA ILE A 10 7.39 -8.23 -21.86
C ILE A 10 7.19 -6.74 -22.16
N ALA A 11 7.70 -6.24 -23.29
CA ALA A 11 7.52 -4.85 -23.68
C ALA A 11 6.03 -4.44 -23.83
N ARG A 12 5.17 -5.33 -24.35
CA ARG A 12 3.72 -5.08 -24.44
C ARG A 12 3.05 -5.17 -23.07
N ALA A 13 3.52 -6.05 -22.19
CA ALA A 13 3.03 -6.15 -20.82
C ALA A 13 3.36 -4.89 -20.02
N VAL A 14 4.60 -4.39 -20.14
CA VAL A 14 5.04 -3.14 -19.51
C VAL A 14 4.24 -1.96 -20.04
N ALA A 15 4.08 -1.84 -21.37
CA ALA A 15 3.27 -0.77 -21.97
C ALA A 15 1.78 -0.85 -21.56
N ALA A 16 1.23 -2.04 -21.39
CA ALA A 16 -0.12 -2.23 -20.88
C ALA A 16 -0.25 -1.80 -19.41
N SER A 17 0.76 -2.09 -18.60
CA SER A 17 0.80 -1.74 -17.17
C SER A 17 0.86 -0.24 -16.91
N THR A 18 1.26 0.56 -17.90
CA THR A 18 1.34 2.03 -17.83
C THR A 18 0.26 2.73 -18.66
N ALA A 19 -0.70 1.98 -19.22
CA ALA A 19 -1.74 2.50 -20.11
C ALA A 19 -2.86 3.18 -19.31
N VAL A 20 -2.56 4.33 -18.69
CA VAL A 20 -3.50 5.10 -17.87
C VAL A 20 -4.71 5.48 -18.73
N PRO A 21 -5.94 5.19 -18.28
CA PRO A 21 -7.15 5.60 -18.98
C PRO A 21 -7.14 7.10 -19.29
N PHE A 22 -7.69 7.48 -20.44
CA PHE A 22 -7.74 8.87 -20.94
C PHE A 22 -6.41 9.47 -21.44
N VAL A 23 -5.26 8.87 -21.12
CA VAL A 23 -3.93 9.29 -21.61
C VAL A 23 -3.40 8.35 -22.69
N PHE A 24 -3.60 7.04 -22.51
CA PHE A 24 -3.09 6.01 -23.42
C PHE A 24 -4.19 5.06 -23.90
N THR A 25 -4.00 4.49 -25.10
CA THR A 25 -4.94 3.51 -25.66
C THR A 25 -4.73 2.14 -25.00
N PRO A 26 -5.79 1.46 -24.51
CA PRO A 26 -5.67 0.14 -23.92
C PRO A 26 -5.02 -0.89 -24.87
N VAL A 27 -4.14 -1.73 -24.34
CA VAL A 27 -3.43 -2.75 -25.13
C VAL A 27 -4.34 -3.96 -25.35
N SER A 28 -4.61 -4.31 -26.61
CA SER A 28 -5.41 -5.49 -26.93
C SER A 28 -4.57 -6.79 -26.90
N ILE A 29 -5.19 -7.88 -26.44
CA ILE A 29 -4.60 -9.22 -26.55
C ILE A 29 -5.04 -9.84 -27.88
N GLU A 30 -4.06 -10.17 -28.73
CA GLU A 30 -4.30 -10.78 -30.02
C GLU A 30 -4.63 -12.28 -29.92
N LYS A 31 -5.33 -12.81 -30.92
CA LYS A 31 -5.79 -14.22 -31.00
C LYS A 31 -4.67 -15.24 -30.73
N ALA A 32 -3.44 -14.93 -31.14
CA ALA A 32 -2.28 -15.80 -30.97
C ALA A 32 -1.94 -16.13 -29.50
N PHE A 33 -2.31 -15.24 -28.58
CA PHE A 33 -2.02 -15.39 -27.14
C PHE A 33 -3.12 -16.12 -26.37
N PHE A 34 -4.19 -16.55 -27.05
CA PHE A 34 -5.20 -17.42 -26.45
C PHE A 34 -4.74 -18.87 -26.54
N GLU A 35 -4.97 -19.65 -25.49
CA GLU A 35 -4.78 -21.10 -25.56
C GLU A 35 -5.75 -21.75 -26.54
N ASN A 36 -7.03 -21.33 -26.49
CA ASN A 36 -8.04 -21.68 -27.48
C ASN A 36 -8.33 -20.47 -28.39
N PRO A 37 -7.96 -20.49 -29.68
CA PRO A 37 -8.15 -19.36 -30.58
C PRO A 37 -9.63 -18.98 -30.83
N GLU A 38 -10.58 -19.87 -30.58
CA GLU A 38 -12.01 -19.57 -30.71
C GLU A 38 -12.53 -18.66 -29.57
N ASP A 39 -11.84 -18.62 -28.42
CA ASP A 39 -12.17 -17.69 -27.33
C ASP A 39 -12.02 -16.22 -27.76
N TYR A 40 -11.18 -15.92 -28.77
CA TYR A 40 -11.02 -14.56 -29.32
C TYR A 40 -12.31 -14.02 -29.96
N LYS A 41 -13.17 -14.90 -30.48
CA LYS A 41 -14.48 -14.49 -31.04
C LYS A 41 -15.47 -14.15 -29.94
N ARG A 42 -15.32 -14.78 -28.76
CA ARG A 42 -16.22 -14.62 -27.61
C ARG A 42 -15.79 -13.48 -26.69
N VAL A 43 -14.49 -13.24 -26.54
CA VAL A 43 -13.93 -12.25 -25.61
C VAL A 43 -12.79 -11.48 -26.26
N ARG A 44 -12.85 -10.14 -26.14
CA ARG A 44 -11.81 -9.21 -26.63
C ARG A 44 -11.25 -8.40 -25.47
N PRO A 45 -10.44 -9.01 -24.59
CA PRO A 45 -9.90 -8.36 -23.42
C PRO A 45 -8.94 -7.24 -23.83
N ARG A 46 -9.04 -6.11 -23.12
CA ARG A 46 -8.13 -4.98 -23.25
C ARG A 46 -7.45 -4.74 -21.92
N LEU A 47 -6.13 -4.64 -21.94
CA LEU A 47 -5.30 -4.37 -20.79
C LEU A 47 -5.18 -2.85 -20.62
N VAL A 48 -5.42 -2.39 -19.40
CA VAL A 48 -5.26 -1.01 -18.95
C VAL A 48 -4.31 -0.99 -17.78
N ASP A 49 -3.86 0.21 -17.39
CA ASP A 49 -2.96 0.40 -16.26
C ASP A 49 -3.42 -0.36 -15.02
N GLY A 50 -2.50 -1.12 -14.43
CA GLY A 50 -2.75 -1.91 -13.23
C GLY A 50 -3.10 -1.05 -12.03
N GLY A 51 -2.69 0.22 -12.01
CA GLY A 51 -3.04 1.23 -11.03
C GLY A 51 -4.54 1.46 -10.86
N VAL A 52 -5.32 1.20 -11.91
CA VAL A 52 -6.79 1.32 -11.88
C VAL A 52 -7.44 0.21 -11.03
N TYR A 53 -6.78 -0.94 -10.87
CA TYR A 53 -7.37 -2.13 -10.21
C TYR A 53 -6.54 -2.70 -9.06
N ASP A 54 -5.21 -2.77 -9.17
CA ASP A 54 -4.27 -3.21 -8.13
C ASP A 54 -2.93 -2.46 -8.30
N ASN A 55 -2.90 -1.20 -7.87
CA ASN A 55 -1.72 -0.33 -7.98
C ASN A 55 -0.52 -0.80 -7.14
N GLN A 56 -0.70 -1.79 -6.28
CA GLN A 56 0.30 -2.21 -5.29
C GLN A 56 0.72 -3.67 -5.46
N GLY A 57 0.10 -4.40 -6.40
CA GLY A 57 0.33 -5.83 -6.60
C GLY A 57 -0.06 -6.69 -5.38
N ALA A 58 -0.73 -6.09 -4.39
CA ALA A 58 -0.97 -6.69 -3.09
C ALA A 58 -1.98 -7.84 -3.18
N HIS A 59 -2.84 -7.84 -4.20
CA HIS A 59 -3.92 -8.81 -4.33
C HIS A 59 -3.36 -10.21 -4.63
N LYS A 60 -2.35 -10.31 -5.50
CA LYS A 60 -1.72 -11.60 -5.81
C LYS A 60 -0.87 -12.15 -4.66
N LEU A 61 -0.35 -11.31 -3.77
CA LEU A 61 0.51 -11.75 -2.66
C LEU A 61 -0.29 -12.20 -1.44
N THR A 62 -1.51 -11.70 -1.29
CA THR A 62 -2.36 -11.93 -0.10
C THR A 62 -3.44 -12.99 -0.32
N GLN A 63 -3.79 -13.33 -1.57
CA GLN A 63 -4.83 -14.31 -1.87
C GLN A 63 -4.44 -15.74 -1.43
N VAL A 64 -5.33 -16.40 -0.67
CA VAL A 64 -5.11 -17.70 0.01
C VAL A 64 -4.77 -18.86 -0.95
N LYS A 65 -5.04 -18.73 -2.25
CA LYS A 65 -4.76 -19.74 -3.30
C LYS A 65 -3.82 -19.24 -4.40
N SER A 66 -3.17 -18.09 -4.21
CA SER A 66 -2.18 -17.61 -5.17
C SER A 66 -0.92 -18.46 -5.09
N ALA A 67 -0.35 -18.81 -6.25
CA ALA A 67 0.97 -19.42 -6.35
C ALA A 67 2.09 -18.56 -5.74
N TYR A 68 1.84 -17.27 -5.56
CA TYR A 68 2.75 -16.28 -4.98
C TYR A 68 2.32 -15.83 -3.57
N GLY A 69 1.48 -16.59 -2.87
CA GLY A 69 1.00 -16.22 -1.55
C GLY A 69 2.13 -16.13 -0.51
N CYS A 70 2.31 -14.97 0.11
CA CYS A 70 3.37 -14.71 1.09
C CYS A 70 2.85 -14.71 2.53
N ARG A 71 3.54 -15.35 3.48
CA ARG A 71 3.16 -15.38 4.91
C ARG A 71 3.21 -13.99 5.55
N THR A 72 4.18 -13.18 5.14
CA THR A 72 4.37 -11.80 5.58
C THR A 72 4.42 -10.92 4.33
N VAL A 73 3.72 -9.78 4.36
CA VAL A 73 3.66 -8.83 3.25
C VAL A 73 4.00 -7.43 3.76
N ILE A 74 5.00 -6.79 3.16
CA ILE A 74 5.33 -5.38 3.41
C ILE A 74 4.94 -4.61 2.14
N ILE A 75 4.03 -3.65 2.27
CA ILE A 75 3.52 -2.85 1.15
C ILE A 75 3.95 -1.41 1.35
N SER A 76 4.71 -0.87 0.40
CA SER A 76 5.10 0.54 0.37
C SER A 76 4.28 1.27 -0.70
N ASP A 77 3.46 2.24 -0.27
CA ASP A 77 2.69 3.14 -1.14
C ASP A 77 3.38 4.51 -1.24
N ALA A 78 3.92 4.80 -2.43
CA ALA A 78 4.42 6.12 -2.77
C ALA A 78 3.30 7.09 -3.20
N GLY A 79 2.03 6.70 -3.11
CA GLY A 79 0.88 7.57 -3.37
C GLY A 79 0.86 8.76 -2.41
N ASN A 80 1.08 9.96 -2.95
CA ASN A 80 1.04 11.21 -2.19
C ASN A 80 -0.43 11.60 -1.89
N THR A 81 -0.69 12.30 -0.78
CA THR A 81 -1.99 12.91 -0.52
C THR A 81 -2.32 13.89 -1.65
N MET A 82 -3.48 13.74 -2.29
CA MET A 82 -3.84 14.60 -3.41
C MET A 82 -3.90 16.07 -2.95
N PRO A 83 -3.08 16.97 -3.51
CA PRO A 83 -3.19 18.38 -3.19
C PRO A 83 -4.53 18.91 -3.73
N PHE A 84 -5.34 19.51 -2.87
CA PHE A 84 -6.48 20.31 -3.31
C PHE A 84 -5.95 21.58 -3.99
N LYS A 85 -5.92 21.58 -5.33
CA LYS A 85 -5.78 22.83 -6.11
C LYS A 85 -7.18 23.32 -6.49
N ASN A 86 -7.44 24.61 -6.27
CA ASN A 86 -8.77 25.24 -6.42
C ASN A 86 -9.00 25.89 -7.80
N THR A 87 -8.34 25.45 -8.87
CA THR A 87 -8.64 25.99 -10.20
C THR A 87 -8.17 25.05 -11.31
N TYR A 88 -9.06 24.76 -12.28
CA TYR A 88 -8.75 23.86 -13.40
C TYR A 88 -9.25 24.45 -14.72
N ARG A 89 -8.40 24.35 -15.75
CA ARG A 89 -8.62 24.93 -17.07
C ARG A 89 -9.13 23.94 -18.13
N ASN A 90 -9.16 22.62 -17.87
CA ASN A 90 -9.50 21.62 -18.90
C ASN A 90 -10.16 20.33 -18.35
N THR A 91 -11.03 19.70 -19.16
CA THR A 91 -11.77 18.45 -18.89
C THR A 91 -10.86 17.23 -18.73
N LEU A 92 -9.74 17.18 -19.45
CA LEU A 92 -8.74 16.10 -19.31
C LEU A 92 -8.13 16.05 -17.90
N THR A 93 -7.85 17.22 -17.29
CA THR A 93 -7.29 17.31 -15.94
C THR A 93 -8.30 16.87 -14.87
N LEU A 94 -9.59 17.12 -15.10
CA LEU A 94 -10.69 16.65 -14.26
C LEU A 94 -10.84 15.12 -14.33
N LEU A 95 -10.69 14.52 -15.52
CA LEU A 95 -10.76 13.06 -15.72
C LEU A 95 -9.58 12.31 -15.07
N ILE A 96 -8.36 12.84 -15.18
CA ILE A 96 -7.18 12.30 -14.49
C ILE A 96 -7.40 12.34 -12.97
N ARG A 97 -7.84 13.48 -12.42
CA ARG A 97 -8.11 13.59 -10.99
C ARG A 97 -9.25 12.68 -10.52
N THR A 98 -10.26 12.48 -11.34
CA THR A 98 -11.35 11.54 -11.04
C THR A 98 -10.82 10.11 -10.96
N SER A 99 -9.89 9.74 -11.85
CA SER A 99 -9.18 8.46 -11.80
C SER A 99 -8.33 8.36 -10.53
N ASP A 100 -7.60 9.42 -10.15
CA ASP A 100 -6.83 9.46 -8.90
C ASP A 100 -7.73 9.31 -7.66
N VAL A 101 -8.93 9.92 -7.65
CA VAL A 101 -9.93 9.75 -6.58
C VAL A 101 -10.42 8.32 -6.51
N PHE A 102 -10.73 7.71 -7.66
CA PHE A 102 -11.15 6.30 -7.72
C PHE A 102 -10.03 5.38 -7.26
N MET A 103 -8.79 5.60 -7.71
CA MET A 103 -7.62 4.84 -7.27
C MET A 103 -7.41 4.97 -5.77
N ASN A 104 -7.50 6.17 -5.21
CA ASN A 104 -7.37 6.36 -3.76
C ASN A 104 -8.53 5.68 -2.98
N ARG A 105 -9.76 5.70 -3.50
CA ARG A 105 -10.88 4.96 -2.92
C ARG A 105 -10.71 3.44 -3.02
N ILE A 106 -10.23 2.93 -4.15
CA ILE A 106 -9.94 1.51 -4.35
C ILE A 106 -8.80 1.06 -3.42
N LYS A 107 -7.74 1.86 -3.29
CA LYS A 107 -6.65 1.63 -2.34
C LYS A 107 -7.14 1.59 -0.89
N ASN A 108 -7.98 2.54 -0.49
CA ASN A 108 -8.55 2.55 0.86
C ASN A 108 -9.49 1.34 1.08
N LEU A 109 -10.30 0.97 0.08
CA LEU A 109 -11.14 -0.24 0.16
C LEU A 109 -10.30 -1.52 0.19
N GLN A 110 -9.18 -1.57 -0.54
CA GLN A 110 -8.23 -2.68 -0.51
C GLN A 110 -7.50 -2.76 0.82
N MET A 111 -7.05 -1.63 1.38
CA MET A 111 -6.45 -1.56 2.71
C MET A 111 -7.43 -2.08 3.77
N VAL A 112 -8.68 -1.63 3.73
CA VAL A 112 -9.76 -2.12 4.62
C VAL A 112 -10.00 -3.61 4.38
N GLN A 113 -10.12 -4.07 3.14
CA GLN A 113 -10.29 -5.49 2.84
C GLN A 113 -9.10 -6.33 3.32
N TYR A 114 -7.86 -5.87 3.13
CA TYR A 114 -6.69 -6.59 3.63
C TYR A 114 -6.67 -6.62 5.15
N LEU A 115 -6.95 -5.53 5.85
CA LEU A 115 -6.96 -5.53 7.32
C LEU A 115 -8.10 -6.40 7.88
N TYR A 116 -9.30 -6.32 7.30
CA TYR A 116 -10.50 -7.02 7.80
C TYR A 116 -10.63 -8.48 7.32
N GLU A 117 -10.33 -8.80 6.05
CA GLU A 117 -10.38 -10.18 5.53
C GLU A 117 -9.17 -11.01 5.98
N ASN A 118 -7.99 -10.39 6.15
CA ASN A 118 -6.83 -11.10 6.65
C ASN A 118 -7.00 -11.55 8.10
N HIS A 119 -7.64 -10.75 8.97
CA HIS A 119 -7.99 -11.18 10.33
C HIS A 119 -8.89 -12.43 10.32
N LYS A 120 -9.80 -12.53 9.33
CA LYS A 120 -10.80 -13.62 9.25
C LYS A 120 -10.33 -14.87 8.50
N VAL A 121 -9.52 -14.73 7.46
CA VAL A 121 -9.26 -15.83 6.50
C VAL A 121 -7.76 -16.07 6.22
N GLY A 122 -6.94 -15.01 6.24
CA GLY A 122 -5.51 -15.10 5.86
C GLY A 122 -4.54 -15.35 7.01
N LYS A 123 -4.78 -14.72 8.18
CA LYS A 123 -3.90 -14.68 9.37
C LYS A 123 -2.44 -14.35 9.05
N ARG A 124 -2.19 -13.46 8.08
CA ARG A 124 -0.85 -13.05 7.60
C ARG A 124 -0.38 -11.80 8.31
N GLU A 125 0.92 -11.66 8.52
CA GLU A 125 1.47 -10.39 9.00
C GLU A 125 1.54 -9.40 7.83
N ILE A 126 0.87 -8.26 7.95
CA ILE A 126 0.85 -7.24 6.90
C ILE A 126 1.27 -5.90 7.50
N ALA A 127 2.39 -5.37 7.02
CA ALA A 127 2.80 -4.00 7.28
C ALA A 127 2.48 -3.17 6.03
N TYR A 128 1.58 -2.20 6.19
CA TYR A 128 1.25 -1.24 5.13
C TYR A 128 1.83 0.11 5.49
N GLN A 129 2.53 0.71 4.55
CA GLN A 129 3.14 2.01 4.71
C GLN A 129 2.75 2.92 3.55
N SER A 130 2.33 4.14 3.85
CA SER A 130 2.25 5.22 2.86
C SER A 130 3.18 6.36 3.25
N LEU A 131 3.88 6.93 2.27
CA LEU A 131 4.74 8.11 2.48
C LEU A 131 3.95 9.37 2.90
N GLY A 132 2.63 9.36 2.74
CA GLY A 132 1.77 10.45 3.19
C GLY A 132 1.29 10.33 4.64
N TRP A 133 1.78 9.34 5.41
CA TRP A 133 1.37 9.12 6.79
C TRP A 133 2.28 9.84 7.78
N ASP A 134 1.66 10.43 8.80
CA ASP A 134 2.37 10.97 9.94
C ASP A 134 2.91 9.83 10.81
N ILE A 135 4.17 9.95 11.24
CA ILE A 135 4.86 8.95 12.06
C ILE A 135 4.13 8.79 13.40
N GLU A 136 3.65 9.92 13.92
CA GLU A 136 2.93 10.08 15.18
C GLU A 136 1.61 9.28 15.21
N ASP A 137 1.01 9.02 14.04
CA ASP A 137 -0.22 8.24 13.94
C ASP A 137 -0.01 6.73 14.11
N SER A 138 1.23 6.24 14.08
CA SER A 138 1.52 4.80 14.03
C SER A 138 0.97 4.06 15.26
N ILE A 139 1.17 4.63 16.46
CA ILE A 139 0.67 4.04 17.72
C ILE A 139 -0.86 4.19 17.84
N PRO A 140 -1.46 5.38 17.66
CA PRO A 140 -2.93 5.53 17.64
C PRO A 140 -3.63 4.58 16.66
N LYS A 141 -3.11 4.41 15.44
CA LYS A 141 -3.69 3.49 14.45
C LYS A 141 -3.64 2.03 14.91
N PHE A 142 -2.55 1.61 15.55
CA PHE A 142 -2.46 0.28 16.13
C PHE A 142 -3.49 0.08 17.25
N ILE A 143 -3.67 1.08 18.12
CA ILE A 143 -4.67 1.05 19.21
C ILE A 143 -6.09 0.98 18.64
N ASN A 144 -6.41 1.77 17.61
CA ASN A 144 -7.70 1.68 16.93
C ASN A 144 -7.91 0.27 16.35
N GLY A 145 -6.86 -0.33 15.79
CA GLY A 145 -6.90 -1.71 15.33
C GLY A 145 -7.18 -2.72 16.44
N LEU A 146 -6.67 -2.49 17.66
CA LEU A 146 -7.00 -3.31 18.83
C LEU A 146 -8.47 -3.15 19.23
N GLU A 147 -9.00 -1.93 19.24
CA GLU A 147 -10.41 -1.64 19.56
C GLU A 147 -11.35 -2.26 18.51
N GLU A 148 -10.99 -2.19 17.23
CA GLU A 148 -11.75 -2.76 16.12
C GLU A 148 -11.58 -4.29 15.98
N GLY A 149 -10.65 -4.89 16.74
CA GLY A 149 -10.35 -6.33 16.68
C GLY A 149 -9.70 -6.77 15.37
N THR A 150 -8.96 -5.88 14.69
CA THR A 150 -8.30 -6.18 13.41
C THR A 150 -6.87 -6.71 13.59
N ILE A 151 -6.24 -6.49 14.75
CA ILE A 151 -4.90 -7.00 15.06
C ILE A 151 -4.92 -8.52 15.27
N LEU A 152 -3.92 -9.21 14.72
CA LEU A 152 -3.82 -10.67 14.85
C LEU A 152 -3.46 -11.10 16.28
N PRO A 153 -4.03 -12.20 16.81
CA PRO A 153 -3.79 -12.64 18.17
C PRO A 153 -2.32 -12.84 18.54
N HIS A 154 -1.50 -13.39 17.63
CA HIS A 154 -0.08 -13.63 17.89
C HIS A 154 0.74 -12.32 17.90
N VAL A 155 0.26 -11.28 17.20
CA VAL A 155 0.86 -9.93 17.25
C VAL A 155 0.59 -9.29 18.60
N ILE A 156 -0.63 -9.43 19.13
CA ILE A 156 -1.01 -8.97 20.47
C ILE A 156 -0.15 -9.67 21.54
N GLU A 157 0.04 -10.98 21.39
CA GLU A 157 0.86 -11.80 22.29
C GLU A 157 2.34 -11.38 22.26
N TYR A 158 2.90 -11.14 21.07
CA TYR A 158 4.27 -10.65 20.92
C TYR A 158 4.49 -9.33 21.69
N HIS A 159 3.55 -8.38 21.56
CA HIS A 159 3.59 -7.11 22.29
C HIS A 159 3.22 -7.22 23.78
N LYS A 160 2.92 -8.43 24.26
CA LYS A 160 2.54 -8.73 25.65
C LYS A 160 1.33 -7.92 26.12
N ILE A 161 0.40 -7.61 25.21
CA ILE A 161 -0.79 -6.83 25.54
C ILE A 161 -1.83 -7.78 26.15
N SER A 162 -2.23 -7.52 27.39
CA SER A 162 -3.22 -8.37 28.06
C SER A 162 -4.64 -8.10 27.55
N LYS A 163 -5.44 -9.16 27.43
CA LYS A 163 -6.88 -9.03 27.07
C LYS A 163 -7.64 -8.17 28.07
N ALA A 164 -7.33 -8.30 29.37
CA ALA A 164 -7.94 -7.49 30.42
C ALA A 164 -7.68 -5.98 30.22
N ALA A 165 -6.49 -5.59 29.77
CA ALA A 165 -6.18 -4.18 29.47
C ALA A 165 -6.97 -3.64 28.27
N ILE A 166 -7.19 -4.48 27.25
CA ILE A 166 -8.03 -4.14 26.08
C ILE A 166 -9.50 -3.98 26.51
N GLU A 167 -10.03 -4.94 27.28
CA GLU A 167 -11.41 -4.91 27.78
C GLU A 167 -11.65 -3.72 28.72
N ALA A 168 -10.67 -3.39 29.56
CA ALA A 168 -10.68 -2.22 30.43
C ALA A 168 -10.37 -0.89 29.71
N LYS A 169 -10.15 -0.92 28.39
CA LYS A 169 -9.85 0.25 27.55
C LYS A 169 -8.68 1.09 28.06
N GLN A 170 -7.63 0.44 28.57
CA GLN A 170 -6.44 1.10 29.12
C GLN A 170 -5.48 1.56 28.01
N TRP A 171 -5.99 2.34 27.05
CA TRP A 171 -5.29 2.69 25.81
C TRP A 171 -3.98 3.43 26.04
N GLU A 172 -3.93 4.35 27.00
CA GLU A 172 -2.70 5.09 27.32
C GLU A 172 -1.61 4.16 27.87
N ALA A 173 -1.96 3.24 28.78
CA ALA A 173 -1.01 2.29 29.33
C ALA A 173 -0.50 1.32 28.25
N ILE A 174 -1.40 0.86 27.36
CA ILE A 174 -1.04 0.04 26.20
C ILE A 174 -0.11 0.80 25.25
N ALA A 175 -0.38 2.09 25.00
CA ALA A 175 0.46 2.94 24.17
C ALA A 175 1.88 3.06 24.71
N GLU A 176 2.03 3.33 26.01
CA GLU A 176 3.35 3.45 26.66
C GLU A 176 4.10 2.12 26.68
N GLN A 177 3.40 1.00 26.96
CA GLN A 177 3.99 -0.33 26.85
C GLN A 177 4.49 -0.61 25.43
N LEU A 178 3.69 -0.32 24.41
CA LEU A 178 4.06 -0.50 23.01
C LEU A 178 5.29 0.33 22.64
N LYS A 179 5.30 1.62 23.01
CA LYS A 179 6.43 2.53 22.76
C LYS A 179 7.72 1.99 23.37
N ALA A 180 7.65 1.51 24.62
CA ALA A 180 8.80 0.91 25.29
C ALA A 180 9.24 -0.38 24.59
N HIS A 181 8.30 -1.25 24.20
CA HIS A 181 8.61 -2.54 23.61
C HIS A 181 9.28 -2.45 22.23
N ILE A 182 8.87 -1.49 21.40
CA ILE A 182 9.44 -1.31 20.05
C ILE A 182 10.64 -0.36 19.99
N ASN A 183 11.08 0.19 21.13
CA ASN A 183 12.06 1.28 21.22
C ASN A 183 11.64 2.51 20.41
N TYR A 184 10.37 2.90 20.50
CA TYR A 184 9.78 4.00 19.73
C TYR A 184 10.59 5.29 19.81
N HIS A 185 11.05 5.65 21.02
CA HIS A 185 11.82 6.87 21.24
C HIS A 185 13.16 6.90 20.49
N ASP A 186 13.81 5.75 20.29
CA ASP A 186 15.06 5.71 19.53
C ASP A 186 14.80 5.80 18.03
N ILE A 187 13.72 5.18 17.55
CA ILE A 187 13.30 5.23 16.14
C ILE A 187 12.97 6.68 15.74
N ILE A 188 12.24 7.42 16.58
CA ILE A 188 11.85 8.80 16.26
C ILE A 188 13.00 9.80 16.41
N LYS A 189 14.08 9.48 17.15
CA LYS A 189 15.27 10.36 17.22
C LYS A 189 15.89 10.56 15.84
N THR A 190 15.82 9.54 14.99
CA THR A 190 16.28 9.59 13.61
C THR A 190 15.23 10.11 12.63
N ALA A 191 14.01 10.41 13.08
CA ALA A 191 12.95 10.91 12.22
C ALA A 191 13.29 12.28 11.63
N ASN A 192 12.74 12.55 10.45
CA ASN A 192 12.86 13.84 9.82
C ASN A 192 12.32 14.96 10.71
N THR A 193 13.03 16.09 10.70
CA THR A 193 12.51 17.35 11.22
C THR A 193 11.30 17.82 10.39
N LYS A 194 10.49 18.72 10.96
CA LYS A 194 9.36 19.35 10.24
C LYS A 194 9.79 19.98 8.90
N ALA A 195 10.99 20.56 8.85
CA ALA A 195 11.53 21.15 7.63
C ALA A 195 11.83 20.08 6.56
N GLN A 196 12.42 18.95 6.95
CA GLN A 196 12.69 17.82 6.05
C GLN A 196 11.41 17.13 5.58
N LEU A 197 10.41 16.98 6.45
CA LEU A 197 9.08 16.49 6.06
C LEU A 197 8.41 17.41 5.04
N ALA A 198 8.53 18.74 5.21
CA ALA A 198 8.02 19.69 4.24
C ALA A 198 8.76 19.62 2.89
N LEU A 199 10.04 19.21 2.87
CA LEU A 199 10.78 18.96 1.62
C LEU A 199 10.31 17.66 0.95
N ALA A 200 10.11 16.59 1.72
CA ALA A 200 9.60 15.31 1.25
C ALA A 200 8.18 15.43 0.68
N GLY A 201 7.27 16.13 1.37
CA GLY A 201 5.89 16.33 0.93
C GLY A 201 5.73 17.19 -0.33
N LYS A 202 6.76 17.97 -0.70
CA LYS A 202 6.80 18.76 -1.94
C LYS A 202 7.25 17.96 -3.17
N VAL A 203 7.66 16.71 -2.98
CA VAL A 203 8.06 15.85 -4.10
C VAL A 203 6.83 15.49 -4.92
N SER A 204 6.92 15.75 -6.23
CA SER A 204 5.88 15.42 -7.21
C SER A 204 6.49 14.62 -8.36
N THR A 205 5.65 13.89 -9.07
CA THR A 205 6.02 13.03 -10.20
C THR A 205 6.30 13.81 -11.48
N ASN A 206 6.60 15.11 -11.42
CA ASN A 206 6.79 16.00 -12.57
C ASN A 206 8.05 15.70 -13.43
N LEU A 207 8.62 14.49 -13.33
CA LEU A 207 9.78 14.01 -14.10
C LEU A 207 11.04 14.88 -13.96
N VAL A 208 11.08 15.76 -12.96
CA VAL A 208 12.26 16.57 -12.61
C VAL A 208 13.12 15.77 -11.63
N PRO A 209 14.45 15.68 -11.83
CA PRO A 209 15.34 15.04 -10.89
C PRO A 209 15.22 15.62 -9.48
N LEU A 210 15.16 14.75 -8.48
CA LEU A 210 15.13 15.16 -7.08
C LEU A 210 16.51 15.67 -6.65
N LYS A 211 16.52 16.69 -5.81
CA LYS A 211 17.74 17.13 -5.13
C LYS A 211 18.14 16.07 -4.09
N GLN A 212 19.43 15.96 -3.81
CA GLN A 212 19.96 15.02 -2.81
C GLN A 212 19.23 15.15 -1.46
N GLU A 213 19.03 16.37 -0.96
CA GLU A 213 18.31 16.62 0.29
C GLU A 213 16.86 16.10 0.29
N GLN A 214 16.18 16.13 -0.87
CA GLN A 214 14.83 15.59 -1.01
C GLN A 214 14.84 14.06 -1.02
N MET A 215 15.84 13.46 -1.66
CA MET A 215 16.05 12.01 -1.65
C MET A 215 16.34 11.53 -0.23
N ASP A 216 17.28 12.19 0.48
CA ASP A 216 17.65 11.83 1.85
C ASP A 216 16.46 11.95 2.80
N ALA A 217 15.68 13.02 2.69
CA ALA A 217 14.45 13.18 3.47
C ALA A 217 13.43 12.07 3.16
N LEU A 218 13.20 11.73 1.89
CA LEU A 218 12.26 10.66 1.53
C LEU A 218 12.73 9.29 2.02
N MET A 219 14.01 8.95 1.83
CA MET A 219 14.59 7.70 2.29
C MET A 219 14.50 7.57 3.80
N ASN A 220 14.84 8.62 4.54
CA ASN A 220 14.76 8.59 6.00
C ASN A 220 13.32 8.46 6.51
N HIS A 221 12.37 9.19 5.92
CA HIS A 221 10.96 9.07 6.27
C HIS A 221 10.42 7.66 5.98
N ALA A 222 10.76 7.11 4.81
CA ALA A 222 10.39 5.77 4.42
C ALA A 222 11.01 4.72 5.36
N SER A 223 12.26 4.88 5.75
CA SER A 223 12.96 3.97 6.67
C SER A 223 12.28 3.94 8.04
N VAL A 224 12.04 5.11 8.63
CA VAL A 224 11.46 5.24 9.98
C VAL A 224 10.04 4.66 10.03
N LEU A 225 9.20 5.00 9.05
CA LEU A 225 7.86 4.45 8.96
C LEU A 225 7.87 2.94 8.70
N THR A 226 8.79 2.43 7.86
CA THR A 226 8.93 0.98 7.63
C THR A 226 9.28 0.28 8.93
N GLU A 227 10.27 0.79 9.66
CA GLU A 227 10.73 0.19 10.92
C GLU A 227 9.59 0.12 11.94
N LEU A 228 8.81 1.20 12.09
CA LEU A 228 7.63 1.22 12.96
C LEU A 228 6.58 0.21 12.53
N GLN A 229 6.21 0.18 11.25
CA GLN A 229 5.17 -0.73 10.75
C GLN A 229 5.59 -2.19 10.87
N VAL A 230 6.85 -2.53 10.59
CA VAL A 230 7.37 -3.89 10.76
C VAL A 230 7.36 -4.29 12.23
N LYS A 231 7.84 -3.43 13.14
CA LYS A 231 7.83 -3.71 14.58
C LYS A 231 6.43 -3.84 15.16
N LEU A 232 5.46 -3.09 14.64
CA LEU A 232 4.08 -3.15 15.10
C LEU A 232 3.32 -4.37 14.56
N TYR A 233 3.43 -4.67 13.27
CA TYR A 233 2.52 -5.60 12.59
C TYR A 233 3.17 -6.89 12.07
N CYS A 234 4.50 -6.96 12.00
CA CYS A 234 5.25 -8.10 11.46
C CYS A 234 6.28 -8.67 12.45
N PRO A 235 5.87 -9.05 13.66
CA PRO A 235 6.78 -9.57 14.68
C PRO A 235 7.49 -10.87 14.26
N GLY A 236 6.89 -11.69 13.39
CA GLY A 236 7.49 -12.89 12.85
C GLY A 236 8.67 -12.68 11.89
N LEU A 237 9.07 -11.42 11.65
CA LEU A 237 10.35 -11.06 10.99
C LEU A 237 11.45 -10.64 11.98
N LEU A 238 11.11 -10.45 13.25
CA LEU A 238 11.99 -9.91 14.29
C LEU A 238 12.49 -10.97 15.28
N GLY A 239 12.01 -12.22 15.13
CA GLY A 239 12.40 -13.40 15.89
C GLY A 239 13.16 -14.41 15.06
#